data_AF-A0A7C7ZJ04-F1
#
_entry.id   AF-A0A7C7ZJ04-F1
#
_cell.length_a   1.000
_cell.length_b   1.000
_cell.length_c   1.000
_cell.angle_alpha   90.00
_cell.angle_beta   90.00
_cell.angle_gamma   90.00
#
_symmetry.space_group_name_H-M   'P 1'
#
loop_
_entity.id
_entity.type
_entity.pdbx_description
1 polymer ?
#
loop_
_entity_poly.entity_id
_entity_poly.type
_entity_poly.pdbx_seq_one_letter_code
_entity_poly.pdbx_strand_id
1 'polypeptide(L)'
;MKEPADRIRVVASGLPMVCLSIAATGESAGPQGASNGFSLEEAIVDVREIIAAGPGRDSIPALVHPRALSVADSPWPGDVWVIGVDVGGEARAYPLAVLNGYEFVNDTLGGLPILVSDCPRCAAGMVFDRILDGRTRQFGVSGLIFR
;
A
#
# COMPACT_ATOMS: atom_id res chain seq x y z
N MET A 1 -16.46 -22.98 6.90
CA MET A 1 -15.92 -21.61 7.00
C MET A 1 -14.64 -21.59 6.20
N LYS A 2 -14.50 -20.71 5.21
CA LYS A 2 -13.23 -20.52 4.49
C LYS A 2 -12.22 -19.79 5.39
N GLU A 3 -10.95 -20.13 5.28
CA GLU A 3 -9.83 -19.47 5.98
C GLU A 3 -9.83 -17.96 5.72
N PRO A 4 -9.33 -17.10 6.64
CA PRO A 4 -9.25 -15.65 6.43
C PRO A 4 -8.54 -15.27 5.11
N ALA A 5 -7.53 -16.05 4.74
CA ALA A 5 -6.73 -15.88 3.52
C ALA A 5 -7.53 -16.06 2.21
N ASP A 6 -8.67 -16.76 2.23
CA ASP A 6 -9.48 -17.00 1.03
C ASP A 6 -10.41 -15.83 0.67
N ARG A 7 -10.42 -14.76 1.47
CA ARG A 7 -11.41 -13.68 1.40
C ARG A 7 -10.99 -12.51 0.52
N ILE A 8 -9.69 -12.32 0.29
CA ILE A 8 -9.16 -11.22 -0.53
C ILE A 8 -8.51 -11.83 -1.77
N ARG A 9 -8.97 -11.41 -2.95
CA ARG A 9 -8.31 -11.74 -4.22
C ARG A 9 -7.79 -10.47 -4.85
N VAL A 10 -6.49 -10.44 -5.12
CA VAL A 10 -5.84 -9.36 -5.85
C VAL A 10 -5.79 -9.74 -7.33
N VAL A 11 -6.31 -8.87 -8.18
CA VAL A 11 -6.33 -9.05 -9.63
C VAL A 11 -5.54 -7.90 -10.24
N ALA A 12 -4.47 -8.24 -10.97
CA ALA A 12 -3.77 -7.32 -11.84
C ALA A 12 -4.14 -7.67 -13.28
N SER A 13 -4.64 -6.70 -14.04
CA SER A 13 -4.90 -6.87 -15.48
C SER A 13 -4.00 -5.92 -16.27
N GLY A 14 -3.05 -6.47 -17.00
CA GLY A 14 -2.30 -5.76 -18.03
C GLY A 14 -1.21 -6.62 -18.68
N LEU A 15 -0.94 -6.34 -19.96
CA LEU A 15 0.04 -7.04 -20.81
C LEU A 15 1.46 -7.03 -20.19
N PRO A 16 2.33 -8.01 -20.53
CA PRO A 16 3.66 -8.10 -19.96
C PRO A 16 4.50 -6.88 -20.33
N MET A 17 4.94 -6.15 -19.30
CA MET A 17 5.84 -5.00 -19.43
C MET A 17 7.27 -5.50 -19.65
N VAL A 18 7.91 -5.09 -20.75
CA VAL A 18 9.36 -5.26 -20.94
C VAL A 18 10.07 -4.21 -20.09
N CYS A 19 10.78 -4.65 -19.04
CA CYS A 19 11.58 -3.78 -18.20
C CYS A 19 12.82 -3.28 -18.96
N LEU A 20 12.90 -1.97 -19.21
CA LEU A 20 14.14 -1.30 -19.57
C LEU A 20 14.66 -0.55 -18.34
N SER A 21 15.67 -1.12 -17.68
CA SER A 21 16.26 -0.56 -16.47
C SER A 21 17.15 0.65 -16.81
N ILE A 22 16.76 1.85 -16.37
CA ILE A 22 17.69 2.98 -16.25
C ILE A 22 18.10 3.06 -14.78
N ALA A 23 19.38 2.80 -14.51
CA ALA A 23 19.97 3.00 -13.19
C ALA A 23 20.21 4.50 -12.97
N ALA A 24 19.47 5.12 -12.06
CA ALA A 24 19.79 6.44 -11.53
C ALA A 24 20.46 6.27 -10.16
N THR A 25 21.75 6.61 -10.09
CA THR A 25 22.50 6.69 -8.83
C THR A 25 22.22 8.05 -8.17
N GLY A 26 21.47 8.05 -7.08
CA GLY A 26 21.33 9.21 -6.19
C GLY A 26 21.82 8.83 -4.79
N GLU A 27 22.84 9.53 -4.31
CA GLU A 27 23.44 9.32 -2.99
C GLU A 27 22.60 9.97 -1.87
N SER A 28 22.68 9.34 -0.69
CA SER A 28 21.86 9.47 0.52
C SER A 28 22.07 10.75 1.35
N ALA A 29 21.02 11.14 2.09
CA ALA A 29 21.16 11.95 3.30
C ALA A 29 20.98 11.05 4.55
N GLY A 30 22.05 10.90 5.33
CA GLY A 30 22.07 10.26 6.65
C GLY A 30 21.51 11.17 7.77
N PRO A 31 21.57 10.71 9.04
CA PRO A 31 20.38 10.42 9.81
C PRO A 31 19.93 11.58 10.70
N GLN A 32 18.62 11.82 10.77
CA GLN A 32 17.99 12.45 11.95
C GLN A 32 16.68 11.73 12.26
N GLY A 33 16.71 10.93 13.34
CA GLY A 33 15.59 10.16 13.91
C GLY A 33 15.53 8.71 13.42
N ALA A 34 16.40 7.83 13.94
CA ALA A 34 16.59 6.46 13.43
C ALA A 34 15.30 5.62 13.25
N SER A 35 14.23 5.93 13.99
CA SER A 35 12.97 5.18 13.96
C SER A 35 11.76 6.00 13.52
N ASN A 36 11.88 7.25 13.06
CA ASN A 36 10.73 8.10 12.73
C ASN A 36 9.64 8.18 13.83
N GLY A 37 10.05 8.07 15.11
CA GLY A 37 9.14 8.08 16.25
C GLY A 37 8.43 6.75 16.55
N PHE A 38 8.82 5.66 15.89
CA PHE A 38 8.37 4.31 16.23
C PHE A 38 9.25 3.70 17.34
N SER A 39 8.63 2.88 18.20
CA SER A 39 9.38 1.93 19.06
C SER A 39 9.75 0.71 18.23
N LEU A 40 11.00 0.26 18.34
CA LEU A 40 11.54 -0.90 17.63
C LEU A 40 11.85 -2.07 18.58
N GLU A 41 11.35 -2.03 19.82
CA GLU A 41 11.62 -3.05 20.84
C GLU A 41 11.03 -4.43 20.47
N GLU A 42 9.92 -4.45 19.74
CA GLU A 42 9.25 -5.66 19.27
C GLU A 42 9.64 -6.05 17.82
N ALA A 43 10.69 -5.44 17.27
CA ALA A 43 11.13 -5.75 15.91
C ALA A 43 11.59 -7.21 15.82
N ILE A 44 11.00 -7.96 14.89
CA ILE A 44 11.39 -9.36 14.58
C ILE A 44 12.54 -9.43 13.57
N VAL A 45 13.00 -8.29 13.08
CA VAL A 45 14.14 -8.13 12.16
C VAL A 45 15.26 -7.36 12.86
N ASP A 46 16.48 -7.43 12.33
CA ASP A 46 17.61 -6.69 12.91
C ASP A 46 17.38 -5.18 12.82
N VAL A 47 17.24 -4.53 13.99
CA VAL A 47 16.99 -3.09 14.09
C VAL A 47 18.10 -2.24 13.48
N ARG A 48 19.32 -2.80 13.32
CA ARG A 48 20.46 -2.11 12.69
C ARG A 48 20.32 -2.02 11.17
N GLU A 49 19.46 -2.85 10.58
CA GLU A 49 19.13 -2.85 9.16
C GLU A 49 17.88 -2.02 8.85
N ILE A 50 17.18 -1.52 9.88
CA ILE A 50 16.09 -0.56 9.71
C ILE A 50 16.67 0.84 9.60
N ILE A 51 16.40 1.53 8.49
CA ILE A 51 16.88 2.90 8.25
C ILE A 51 15.75 3.82 7.82
N ALA A 52 15.88 5.11 8.12
CA ALA A 52 14.97 6.13 7.60
C ALA A 52 15.27 6.40 6.11
N ALA A 53 14.24 6.36 5.28
CA ALA A 53 14.36 6.55 3.83
C ALA A 53 14.39 8.03 3.39
N GLY A 54 14.37 8.97 4.35
CA GLY A 54 14.31 10.41 4.12
C GLY A 54 12.99 11.01 4.61
N PRO A 55 11.83 10.71 3.97
CA PRO A 55 10.54 11.13 4.48
C PRO A 55 10.29 10.56 5.88
N GLY A 56 9.85 11.41 6.80
CA GLY A 56 9.47 11.01 8.15
C GLY A 56 8.14 10.25 8.16
N ARG A 57 7.74 9.79 9.35
CA ARG A 57 6.44 9.15 9.58
C ARG A 57 5.29 9.98 9.00
N ASP A 58 4.41 9.32 8.26
CA ASP A 58 3.20 9.85 7.66
C ASP A 58 3.43 11.07 6.74
N SER A 59 4.65 11.26 6.22
CA SER A 59 4.96 12.34 5.26
C SER A 59 4.19 12.21 3.95
N ILE A 60 3.80 10.98 3.60
CA ILE A 60 2.81 10.68 2.57
C ILE A 60 1.55 10.24 3.33
N PRO A 61 0.51 11.07 3.39
CA PRO A 61 -0.67 10.77 4.20
C PRO A 61 -1.43 9.62 3.56
N ALA A 62 -1.79 8.60 4.34
CA ALA A 62 -2.65 7.53 3.86
C ALA A 62 -4.05 8.06 3.51
N LEU A 63 -4.65 7.50 2.47
CA LEU A 63 -6.06 7.76 2.15
C LEU A 63 -6.94 6.94 3.09
N VAL A 64 -7.94 7.58 3.70
CA VAL A 64 -8.80 6.94 4.70
C VAL A 64 -10.25 7.09 4.29
N HIS A 65 -10.99 5.97 4.29
CA HIS A 65 -12.40 5.91 3.90
C HIS A 65 -12.68 6.60 2.55
N PRO A 66 -12.00 6.18 1.47
CA PRO A 66 -12.20 6.79 0.16
C PRO A 66 -13.65 6.64 -0.29
N ARG A 67 -14.18 7.69 -0.93
CA ARG A 67 -15.46 7.59 -1.62
C ARG A 67 -15.30 6.72 -2.87
N ALA A 68 -16.03 5.61 -2.93
CA ALA A 68 -16.11 4.80 -4.13
C ALA A 68 -16.93 5.52 -5.21
N LEU A 69 -16.47 5.44 -6.46
CA LEU A 69 -17.19 5.93 -7.63
C LEU A 69 -17.69 4.73 -8.44
N SER A 70 -18.82 4.91 -9.13
CA SER A 70 -19.23 3.98 -10.16
C SER A 70 -18.30 4.09 -11.37
N VAL A 71 -18.27 3.09 -12.24
CA VAL A 71 -17.52 3.15 -13.50
C VAL A 71 -17.99 4.32 -14.37
N ALA A 72 -19.29 4.62 -14.37
CA ALA A 72 -19.86 5.72 -15.15
C ALA A 72 -19.43 7.10 -14.66
N ASP A 73 -19.14 7.23 -13.36
CA ASP A 73 -18.69 8.49 -12.74
C ASP A 73 -17.16 8.57 -12.62
N SER A 74 -16.44 7.55 -13.10
CA SER A 74 -15.00 7.49 -13.02
C SER A 74 -14.35 8.57 -13.90
N PRO A 75 -13.44 9.40 -13.38
CA PRO A 75 -12.67 10.34 -14.19
C PRO A 75 -11.54 9.66 -14.98
N TRP A 76 -11.31 8.36 -14.73
CA TRP A 76 -10.21 7.60 -15.32
C TRP A 76 -10.61 6.93 -16.62
N PRO A 77 -9.69 6.84 -17.60
CA PRO A 77 -9.94 6.11 -18.83
C PRO A 77 -10.10 4.60 -18.57
N GLY A 78 -10.79 3.90 -19.47
CA GLY A 78 -11.12 2.48 -19.30
C GLY A 78 -9.93 1.51 -19.32
N ASP A 79 -8.75 1.98 -19.73
CA ASP A 79 -7.48 1.24 -19.78
C ASP A 79 -6.50 1.66 -18.67
N VAL A 80 -6.97 2.41 -17.66
CA VAL A 80 -6.15 2.80 -16.51
C VAL A 80 -5.66 1.56 -15.74
N TRP A 81 -4.41 1.62 -15.28
CA TRP A 81 -3.86 0.58 -14.41
C TRP A 81 -4.45 0.66 -13.02
N VAL A 82 -4.84 -0.49 -12.48
CA VAL A 82 -5.49 -0.62 -11.19
C VAL A 82 -4.93 -1.80 -10.40
N ILE A 83 -4.97 -1.69 -9.08
CA ILE A 83 -5.04 -2.86 -8.21
C ILE A 83 -6.52 -3.22 -8.11
N GLY A 84 -6.91 -4.37 -8.65
CA GLY A 84 -8.26 -4.91 -8.47
C GLY A 84 -8.34 -5.72 -7.19
N VAL A 85 -9.35 -5.47 -6.36
CA VAL A 85 -9.60 -6.23 -5.14
C VAL A 85 -11.01 -6.78 -5.18
N ASP A 86 -11.15 -8.09 -5.01
CA ASP A 86 -12.42 -8.78 -4.82
C ASP A 86 -12.50 -9.34 -3.39
N VAL A 87 -13.57 -8.95 -2.68
CA VAL A 87 -13.90 -9.46 -1.35
C VAL A 87 -15.31 -10.03 -1.40
N GLY A 88 -15.40 -11.37 -1.41
CA GLY A 88 -16.68 -12.07 -1.37
C GLY A 88 -17.63 -11.73 -2.54
N GLY A 89 -17.09 -11.36 -3.70
CA GLY A 89 -17.87 -10.94 -4.87
C GLY A 89 -18.15 -9.43 -4.95
N GLU A 90 -17.79 -8.64 -3.94
CA GLU A 90 -17.73 -7.19 -4.06
C GLU A 90 -16.34 -6.79 -4.55
N ALA A 91 -16.28 -6.22 -5.75
CA ALA A 91 -15.03 -5.83 -6.38
C ALA A 91 -14.87 -4.30 -6.41
N ARG A 92 -13.64 -3.84 -6.21
CA ARG A 92 -13.25 -2.43 -6.37
C ARG A 92 -11.90 -2.34 -7.06
N ALA A 93 -11.77 -1.34 -7.92
CA ALA A 93 -10.53 -1.01 -8.60
C ALA A 93 -9.88 0.22 -7.95
N TYR A 94 -8.60 0.12 -7.64
CA TYR A 94 -7.81 1.21 -7.06
C TYR A 94 -6.79 1.69 -8.10
N PRO A 95 -7.02 2.83 -8.77
CA PRO A 95 -6.12 3.33 -9.80
C PRO A 95 -4.73 3.60 -9.25
N LEU A 96 -3.69 3.16 -9.98
CA LEU A 96 -2.31 3.42 -9.60
C LEU A 96 -2.02 4.93 -9.50
N ALA A 97 -2.69 5.76 -10.29
CA ALA A 97 -2.56 7.22 -10.19
C ALA A 97 -3.01 7.78 -8.82
N VAL A 98 -4.02 7.17 -8.19
CA VAL A 98 -4.41 7.51 -6.82
C VAL A 98 -3.38 6.95 -5.85
N LEU A 99 -3.00 5.68 -6.00
CA LEU A 99 -2.07 5.01 -5.11
C LEU A 99 -0.68 5.66 -5.10
N ASN A 100 -0.17 6.15 -6.23
CA ASN A 100 1.09 6.89 -6.30
C ASN A 100 1.12 8.15 -5.41
N GLY A 101 -0.05 8.75 -5.13
CA GLY A 101 -0.16 9.95 -4.32
C GLY A 101 -0.34 9.70 -2.82
N TYR A 102 -0.90 8.55 -2.44
CA TYR A 102 -1.25 8.22 -1.05
C TYR A 102 -0.46 7.04 -0.48
N GLU A 103 0.06 6.19 -1.36
CA GLU A 103 0.73 4.90 -1.17
C GLU A 103 -0.10 3.86 -0.41
N PHE A 104 -0.82 4.24 0.65
CA PHE A 104 -1.70 3.41 1.47
C PHE A 104 -3.15 3.90 1.42
N VAL A 105 -4.09 2.98 1.26
CA VAL A 105 -5.54 3.23 1.30
C VAL A 105 -6.19 2.34 2.36
N ASN A 106 -6.68 2.95 3.43
CA ASN A 106 -7.46 2.30 4.47
C ASN A 106 -8.95 2.32 4.10
N ASP A 107 -9.44 1.20 3.58
CA ASP A 107 -10.79 1.07 3.03
C ASP A 107 -11.60 -0.02 3.76
N THR A 108 -12.90 -0.07 3.46
CA THR A 108 -13.80 -1.16 3.81
C THR A 108 -14.52 -1.63 2.54
N LEU A 109 -14.35 -2.90 2.19
CA LEU A 109 -14.93 -3.54 1.00
C LEU A 109 -15.64 -4.82 1.41
N GLY A 110 -16.91 -5.03 1.03
CA GLY A 110 -17.66 -6.22 1.46
C GLY A 110 -17.84 -6.32 2.98
N GLY A 111 -17.77 -5.18 3.69
CA GLY A 111 -17.73 -5.15 5.16
C GLY A 111 -16.39 -5.56 5.79
N LEU A 112 -15.39 -5.94 4.99
CA LEU A 112 -14.03 -6.26 5.46
C LEU A 112 -13.15 -5.01 5.46
N PRO A 113 -12.55 -4.62 6.60
CA PRO A 113 -11.53 -3.59 6.64
C PRO A 113 -10.27 -4.07 5.91
N ILE A 114 -9.87 -3.37 4.85
CA ILE A 114 -8.70 -3.71 4.03
C ILE A 114 -7.71 -2.54 3.94
N LEU A 115 -6.43 -2.86 3.79
CA LEU A 115 -5.36 -1.93 3.41
C LEU A 115 -4.93 -2.29 2.00
N VAL A 116 -5.02 -1.35 1.07
CA VAL A 116 -4.33 -1.45 -0.22
C VAL A 116 -3.06 -0.62 -0.13
N SER A 117 -1.91 -1.23 -0.39
CA SER A 117 -0.61 -0.54 -0.43
C SER A 117 0.03 -0.66 -1.80
N ASP A 118 0.79 0.37 -2.18
CA ASP A 118 1.56 0.42 -3.42
C ASP A 118 2.91 1.09 -3.19
N CYS A 119 3.97 0.49 -3.76
CA CYS A 119 5.27 1.13 -3.88
C CYS A 119 5.48 1.55 -5.34
N PRO A 120 5.32 2.85 -5.67
CA PRO A 120 5.43 3.31 -7.06
C PRO A 120 6.82 3.07 -7.67
N ARG A 121 7.87 3.06 -6.83
CA ARG A 121 9.25 2.81 -7.26
C ARG A 121 9.60 1.32 -7.39
N CYS A 122 8.81 0.45 -6.76
CA CYS A 122 9.01 -0.99 -6.78
C CYS A 122 8.10 -1.67 -7.81
N ALA A 123 7.09 -0.96 -8.32
CA ALA A 123 6.02 -1.52 -9.13
C ALA A 123 5.35 -2.74 -8.46
N ALA A 124 5.09 -2.63 -7.16
CA ALA A 124 4.55 -3.71 -6.35
C ALA A 124 3.46 -3.20 -5.42
N GLY A 125 2.27 -3.79 -5.55
CA GLY A 125 1.11 -3.53 -4.71
C GLY A 125 0.72 -4.75 -3.87
N MET A 126 0.22 -4.50 -2.67
CA MET A 126 -0.21 -5.54 -1.72
C MET A 126 -1.54 -5.17 -1.09
N VAL A 127 -2.29 -6.18 -0.65
CA VAL A 127 -3.58 -5.98 0.03
C VAL A 127 -3.63 -6.85 1.28
N PHE A 128 -4.02 -6.24 2.39
CA PHE A 128 -4.10 -6.88 3.70
C PHE A 128 -5.48 -6.68 4.31
N ASP A 129 -5.95 -7.62 5.13
CA ASP A 129 -6.98 -7.28 6.10
C ASP A 129 -6.38 -6.38 7.20
N ARG A 130 -7.20 -5.52 7.81
CA ARG A 130 -6.76 -4.58 8.84
C ARG A 130 -7.17 -5.02 10.25
N ILE A 131 -7.46 -6.30 10.47
CA ILE A 131 -7.92 -6.80 11.77
C ILE A 131 -6.71 -7.38 12.51
N LEU A 132 -6.22 -6.63 13.50
CA LEU A 132 -5.15 -7.08 14.38
C LEU A 132 -5.68 -7.18 15.81
N ASP A 133 -5.52 -8.35 16.43
CA ASP A 133 -6.03 -8.66 17.78
C ASP A 133 -7.52 -8.35 17.94
N GLY A 134 -8.33 -8.76 16.95
CA GLY A 134 -9.77 -8.57 16.95
C GLY A 134 -10.24 -7.12 16.79
N ARG A 135 -9.35 -6.19 16.42
CA ARG A 135 -9.67 -4.78 16.26
C ARG A 135 -9.20 -4.26 14.91
N THR A 136 -10.00 -3.39 14.31
CA THR A 136 -9.61 -2.69 13.09
C THR A 136 -8.49 -1.69 13.39
N ARG A 137 -7.42 -1.73 12.60
CA ARG A 137 -6.28 -0.79 12.65
C ARG A 137 -6.30 0.15 11.46
N GLN A 138 -5.82 1.38 11.67
CA GLN A 138 -5.50 2.29 10.58
C GLN A 138 -3.99 2.26 10.38
N PHE A 139 -3.56 2.10 9.13
CA PHE A 139 -2.16 2.04 8.74
C PHE A 139 -1.72 3.37 8.13
N GLY A 140 -0.46 3.71 8.37
CA GLY A 140 0.20 4.91 7.85
C GLY A 140 1.60 4.56 7.36
N VAL A 141 2.23 5.49 6.64
CA VAL A 141 3.55 5.29 6.03
C VAL A 141 4.63 5.55 7.08
N SER A 142 5.47 4.56 7.38
CA SER A 142 6.49 4.72 8.42
C SER A 142 7.65 5.63 8.02
N GLY A 143 7.96 5.69 6.72
CA GLY A 143 9.20 6.29 6.20
C GLY A 143 10.47 5.48 6.52
N LEU A 144 10.31 4.25 7.03
CA LEU A 144 11.40 3.32 7.33
C LEU A 144 11.49 2.24 6.25
N ILE A 145 12.72 1.82 5.93
CA ILE A 145 13.01 0.71 5.03
C ILE A 145 13.96 -0.30 5.69
N PHE A 146 13.98 -1.50 5.14
CA PHE A 146 14.89 -2.59 5.54
C PHE A 146 15.92 -2.82 4.44
N ARG A 147 17.19 -3.07 4.80
CA ARG A 147 18.30 -3.29 3.86
C ARG A 147 19.09 -4.56 4.15
#